data_AF-E1QK28-F1
#
_entry.id   AF-E1QK28-F1
#
_cell.length_a   1.000
_cell.length_b   1.000
_cell.length_c   1.000
_cell.angle_alpha   90.00
_cell.angle_beta   90.00
_cell.angle_gamma   90.00
#
_symmetry.space_group_name_H-M   'P 1'
#
loop_
_entity.id
_entity.type
_entity.pdbx_description
1 polymer ?
#
loop_
_entity_poly.entity_id
_entity_poly.type
_entity_poly.pdbx_seq_one_letter_code
_entity_poly.pdbx_strand_id
1 'polypeptide(L)'
;MGHVRLGNLPRTRKWQQVVALIEGGAGTAQIATATIAAAEQGFKLAAEDKGLVETIWLLTQLPLAARSDDFGQALQNVGLDVSDSPGLMEILGAFSDAIDKKLTNNGGRTDLGEMAQIAASETMAQTIGSRTQGLFGTTSDDVKDAFSKLATNKQFSIFARDFFARLTNKCLGYFVAKGVSHHLGEGRRFRTLAQQGEFTVALRLHSRETSKIIEEFSGGWFSKTNWEKKGISRKDAAGFSHVAMNKIVAELKEGAQADV
;
A
#
# COMPACT_ATOMS: atom_id res chain seq x y z
N MET A 1 -18.95 10.11 17.91
CA MET A 1 -17.79 10.69 18.63
C MET A 1 -16.87 9.54 19.01
N GLY A 2 -15.78 9.35 18.26
CA GLY A 2 -14.89 8.20 18.44
C GLY A 2 -14.05 7.96 17.20
N HIS A 3 -13.18 8.92 16.86
CA HIS A 3 -12.19 8.68 15.84
C HIS A 3 -11.14 7.74 16.44
N VAL A 4 -10.99 6.52 15.91
CA VAL A 4 -9.72 5.81 16.02
C VAL A 4 -8.76 6.52 15.05
N ARG A 5 -8.32 7.71 15.47
CA ARG A 5 -7.19 8.35 14.83
C ARG A 5 -6.01 7.42 15.09
N LEU A 6 -5.12 7.22 14.12
CA LEU A 6 -3.71 7.18 14.47
C LEU A 6 -3.49 8.49 15.24
N GLY A 7 -3.53 8.42 16.58
CA GLY A 7 -3.77 9.55 17.49
C GLY A 7 -2.85 10.72 17.24
N ASN A 8 -3.08 11.86 17.93
CA ASN A 8 -2.04 12.89 18.03
C ASN A 8 -0.68 12.22 18.22
N LEU A 9 0.36 12.70 17.51
CA LEU A 9 1.69 12.13 17.67
C LEU A 9 1.96 11.94 19.15
N PRO A 10 2.22 10.70 19.59
CA PRO A 10 2.65 10.50 20.95
C PRO A 10 3.85 11.43 21.14
N ARG A 11 3.81 12.34 22.12
CA ARG A 11 4.99 13.14 22.53
C ARG A 11 6.01 12.24 23.23
N THR A 12 6.25 11.07 22.66
CA THR A 12 7.16 10.06 23.16
C THR A 12 8.57 10.42 22.74
N ARG A 13 9.52 9.94 23.53
CA ARG A 13 10.95 10.14 23.29
C ARG A 13 11.39 9.72 21.88
N LYS A 14 10.75 8.67 21.33
CA LYS A 14 11.01 8.18 19.97
C LYS A 14 10.61 9.18 18.89
N TRP A 15 9.47 9.84 19.02
CA TRP A 15 9.07 10.88 18.05
C TRP A 15 9.96 12.12 18.14
N GLN A 16 10.38 12.52 19.35
CA GLN A 16 11.36 13.59 19.52
C GLN A 16 12.71 13.26 18.84
N GLN A 17 13.15 11.99 18.87
CA GLN A 17 14.33 11.54 18.14
C GLN A 17 14.16 11.61 16.63
N VAL A 18 12.98 11.27 16.08
CA VAL A 18 12.68 11.44 14.66
C VAL A 18 12.80 12.91 14.26
N VAL A 19 12.19 13.82 15.04
CA VAL A 19 12.29 15.27 14.80
C VAL A 19 13.74 15.73 14.83
N ALA A 20 14.51 15.33 15.84
CA ALA A 20 15.91 15.71 15.98
C ALA A 20 16.79 15.18 14.84
N LEU A 21 16.55 13.94 14.36
CA LEU A 21 17.26 13.39 13.21
C LEU A 21 16.94 14.18 11.95
N ILE A 22 15.68 14.55 11.77
CA ILE A 22 15.30 15.40 10.65
C ILE A 22 16.00 16.76 10.83
N GLU A 23 15.75 17.53 11.88
CA GLU A 23 16.39 18.84 12.11
C GLU A 23 17.92 18.82 12.00
N GLY A 24 18.57 17.74 12.48
CA GLY A 24 20.01 17.54 12.48
C GLY A 24 20.63 17.09 11.17
N GLY A 25 19.89 17.04 10.06
CA GLY A 25 20.49 16.71 8.75
C GLY A 25 20.65 15.21 8.47
N ALA A 26 20.06 14.31 9.27
CA ALA A 26 20.23 12.86 9.11
C ALA A 26 19.80 12.35 7.73
N GLY A 27 20.43 11.24 7.31
CA GLY A 27 20.13 10.55 6.06
C GLY A 27 18.73 9.94 6.05
N THR A 28 18.23 9.62 4.86
CA THR A 28 16.87 9.08 4.66
C THR A 28 16.66 7.76 5.40
N ALA A 29 17.63 6.84 5.35
CA ALA A 29 17.55 5.55 6.03
C ALA A 29 17.43 5.73 7.56
N GLN A 30 18.23 6.63 8.14
CA GLN A 30 18.17 6.95 9.58
C GLN A 30 16.80 7.53 9.97
N ILE A 31 16.25 8.45 9.17
CA ILE A 31 14.92 9.03 9.42
C ILE A 31 13.83 7.98 9.26
N ALA A 32 13.88 7.15 8.21
CA ALA A 32 12.90 6.08 7.99
C ALA A 32 12.90 5.10 9.17
N THR A 33 14.08 4.70 9.63
CA THR A 33 14.27 3.78 10.76
C THR A 33 13.72 4.34 12.05
N ALA A 34 14.10 5.58 12.39
CA ALA A 34 13.58 6.22 13.59
C ALA A 34 12.05 6.40 13.51
N THR A 35 11.55 6.75 12.32
CA THR A 35 10.10 6.89 12.05
C THR A 35 9.38 5.56 12.31
N ILE A 36 9.96 4.45 11.89
CA ILE A 36 9.40 3.11 12.08
C ILE A 36 9.52 2.67 13.53
N ALA A 37 10.64 2.91 14.19
CA ALA A 37 10.78 2.61 15.62
C ALA A 37 9.75 3.39 16.46
N ALA A 38 9.42 4.62 16.03
CA ALA A 38 8.39 5.46 16.63
C ALA A 38 6.95 5.04 16.25
N ALA A 39 6.77 4.51 15.03
CA ALA A 39 5.49 4.07 14.48
C ALA A 39 5.24 2.55 14.63
N GLU A 40 6.15 1.78 15.22
CA GLU A 40 6.15 0.31 15.22
C GLU A 40 4.83 -0.26 15.75
N GLN A 41 4.28 0.34 16.80
CA GLN A 41 2.99 -0.08 17.35
C GLN A 41 1.84 0.18 16.36
N GLY A 42 1.89 1.29 15.62
CA GLY A 42 0.93 1.61 14.56
C GLY A 42 1.03 0.65 13.37
N PHE A 43 2.25 0.24 12.98
CA PHE A 43 2.46 -0.79 11.96
C PHE A 43 2.06 -2.20 12.42
N LYS A 44 2.18 -2.53 13.71
CA LYS A 44 1.69 -3.81 14.25
C LYS A 44 0.16 -3.85 14.28
N LEU A 45 -0.48 -2.75 14.68
CA LEU A 45 -1.94 -2.60 14.64
C LEU A 45 -2.49 -2.50 13.21
N ALA A 46 -1.65 -2.12 12.24
CA ALA A 46 -2.01 -2.06 10.82
C ALA A 46 -2.53 -3.41 10.29
N ALA A 47 -2.02 -4.52 10.80
CA ALA A 47 -2.44 -5.86 10.40
C ALA A 47 -3.91 -6.18 10.76
N GLU A 48 -4.47 -5.46 11.72
CA GLU A 48 -5.85 -5.58 12.19
C GLU A 48 -6.77 -4.52 11.54
N ASP A 49 -6.20 -3.65 10.70
CA ASP A 49 -6.93 -2.58 10.03
C ASP A 49 -7.88 -3.15 8.96
N LYS A 50 -9.17 -2.91 9.16
CA LYS A 50 -10.22 -3.41 8.27
C LYS A 50 -10.09 -2.87 6.84
N GLY A 51 -9.66 -1.62 6.68
CA GLY A 51 -9.46 -0.99 5.37
C GLY A 51 -8.29 -1.62 4.61
N LEU A 52 -7.16 -1.83 5.29
CA LEU A 52 -6.01 -2.53 4.71
C LEU A 52 -6.35 -3.98 4.33
N VAL A 53 -7.04 -4.71 5.21
CA VAL A 53 -7.45 -6.09 4.95
C VAL A 53 -8.39 -6.18 3.75
N GLU A 54 -9.40 -5.30 3.66
CA GLU A 54 -10.34 -5.29 2.54
C GLU A 54 -9.63 -4.93 1.22
N THR A 55 -8.72 -3.94 1.26
CA THR A 55 -7.89 -3.54 0.12
C THR A 55 -7.09 -4.73 -0.41
N ILE A 56 -6.33 -5.42 0.46
CA ILE A 56 -5.50 -6.57 0.08
C ILE A 56 -6.39 -7.71 -0.43
N TRP A 57 -7.51 -7.98 0.22
CA TRP A 57 -8.43 -9.02 -0.22
C TRP A 57 -8.94 -8.72 -1.64
N LEU A 58 -9.44 -7.51 -1.91
CA LEU A 58 -9.89 -7.13 -3.26
C LEU A 58 -8.76 -7.21 -4.30
N LEU A 59 -7.53 -6.79 -3.95
CA LEU A 59 -6.36 -6.93 -4.83
C LEU A 59 -6.05 -8.39 -5.21
N THR A 60 -6.39 -9.36 -4.36
CA THR A 60 -6.30 -10.78 -4.70
C THR A 60 -7.47 -11.27 -5.54
N GLN A 61 -8.64 -10.65 -5.42
CA GLN A 61 -9.83 -11.06 -6.18
C GLN A 61 -9.77 -10.62 -7.64
N LEU A 62 -9.21 -9.44 -7.94
CA LEU A 62 -9.19 -8.91 -9.32
C LEU A 62 -8.51 -9.87 -10.32
N PRO A 63 -7.31 -10.43 -10.06
CA PRO A 63 -6.70 -11.39 -10.99
C PRO A 63 -7.46 -12.71 -11.09
N LEU A 64 -8.14 -13.12 -10.02
CA LEU A 64 -8.94 -14.35 -10.00
C LEU A 64 -10.24 -14.18 -10.78
N ALA A 65 -10.94 -13.05 -10.61
CA ALA A 65 -12.14 -12.71 -11.37
C ALA A 65 -11.83 -12.62 -12.87
N ALA A 66 -10.67 -12.08 -13.24
CA ALA A 66 -10.24 -11.98 -14.63
C ALA A 66 -9.97 -13.32 -15.34
N ARG A 67 -9.95 -14.45 -14.60
CA ARG A 67 -9.87 -15.80 -15.17
C ARG A 67 -11.24 -16.35 -15.59
N SER A 68 -12.33 -15.73 -15.15
CA SER A 68 -13.69 -16.09 -15.55
C SER A 68 -13.93 -15.73 -17.02
N ASP A 69 -14.81 -16.47 -17.69
CA ASP A 69 -15.29 -16.11 -19.02
C ASP A 69 -16.07 -14.79 -18.97
N ASP A 70 -16.94 -14.66 -17.95
CA ASP A 70 -17.66 -13.43 -17.63
C ASP A 70 -16.92 -12.66 -16.53
N PHE A 71 -16.20 -11.61 -16.94
CA PHE A 71 -15.37 -10.81 -16.04
C PHE A 71 -16.21 -9.83 -15.22
N GLY A 72 -17.18 -9.15 -15.83
CA GLY A 72 -18.07 -8.20 -15.15
C GLY A 72 -18.85 -8.90 -14.03
N GLN A 73 -19.46 -10.05 -14.33
CA GLN A 73 -20.22 -10.81 -13.32
C GLN A 73 -19.31 -11.33 -12.19
N ALA A 74 -18.08 -11.75 -12.51
CA ALA A 74 -17.13 -12.19 -11.50
C ALA A 74 -16.69 -11.05 -10.55
N LEU A 75 -16.54 -9.83 -11.07
CA LEU A 75 -16.26 -8.64 -10.27
C LEU A 75 -17.46 -8.26 -9.38
N GLN A 76 -18.67 -8.31 -9.91
CA GLN A 76 -19.91 -8.09 -9.13
C GLN A 76 -20.04 -9.09 -7.98
N ASN A 77 -19.72 -10.37 -8.21
CA ASN A 77 -19.76 -11.42 -7.19
C ASN A 77 -18.83 -11.17 -6.00
N VAL A 78 -17.74 -10.42 -6.20
CA VAL A 78 -16.82 -10.02 -5.12
C VAL A 78 -17.16 -8.64 -4.51
N GLY A 79 -18.25 -8.02 -4.98
CA GLY A 79 -18.81 -6.78 -4.44
C GLY A 79 -18.38 -5.51 -5.17
N LEU A 80 -17.83 -5.62 -6.39
CA LEU A 80 -17.49 -4.48 -7.23
C LEU A 80 -18.67 -4.16 -8.15
N ASP A 81 -19.24 -2.97 -7.97
CA ASP A 81 -20.38 -2.48 -8.75
C ASP A 81 -19.89 -1.95 -10.10
N VAL A 82 -19.92 -2.82 -11.12
CA VAL A 82 -19.40 -2.56 -12.47
C VAL A 82 -20.37 -3.09 -13.52
N SER A 83 -20.29 -2.53 -14.73
CA SER A 83 -20.98 -3.02 -15.93
C SER A 83 -20.44 -4.38 -16.42
N ASP A 84 -21.14 -4.98 -17.38
CA ASP A 84 -20.79 -6.29 -17.94
C ASP A 84 -19.45 -6.28 -18.70
N SER A 85 -19.00 -5.11 -19.18
CA SER A 85 -17.75 -4.93 -19.93
C SER A 85 -16.92 -3.78 -19.36
N PRO A 86 -16.36 -3.95 -18.15
CA PRO A 86 -15.87 -2.82 -17.39
C PRO A 86 -14.48 -2.35 -17.82
N GLY A 87 -14.32 -1.03 -17.91
CA GLY A 87 -13.02 -0.39 -18.15
C GLY A 87 -12.17 -0.25 -16.88
N LEU A 88 -10.88 0.07 -17.04
CA LEU A 88 -9.97 0.27 -15.89
C LEU A 88 -10.49 1.34 -14.91
N MET A 89 -10.94 2.49 -15.40
CA MET A 89 -11.41 3.58 -14.54
C MET A 89 -12.67 3.20 -13.75
N GLU A 90 -13.54 2.42 -14.36
CA GLU A 90 -14.75 1.89 -13.71
C GLU A 90 -14.36 0.90 -12.59
N ILE A 91 -13.43 -0.01 -12.85
CA ILE A 91 -12.91 -0.93 -11.83
C ILE A 91 -12.25 -0.17 -10.67
N LEU A 92 -11.48 0.89 -10.95
CA LEU A 92 -10.86 1.73 -9.91
C LEU A 92 -11.90 2.45 -9.05
N GLY A 93 -12.97 2.96 -9.67
CA GLY A 93 -14.10 3.57 -8.98
C GLY A 93 -14.83 2.56 -8.10
N ALA A 94 -15.24 1.44 -8.67
CA ALA A 94 -15.94 0.36 -7.97
C ALA A 94 -15.10 -0.23 -6.82
N PHE A 95 -13.78 -0.34 -7.00
CA PHE A 95 -12.85 -0.76 -5.95
C PHE A 95 -12.86 0.21 -4.77
N SER A 96 -12.81 1.51 -5.06
CA SER A 96 -12.83 2.53 -4.03
C SER A 96 -14.17 2.52 -3.27
N ASP A 97 -15.28 2.48 -4.01
CA ASP A 97 -16.63 2.41 -3.47
C ASP A 97 -16.88 1.15 -2.63
N ALA A 98 -16.35 0.00 -3.05
CA ALA A 98 -16.49 -1.26 -2.32
C ALA A 98 -15.83 -1.20 -0.94
N ILE A 99 -14.63 -0.60 -0.86
CA ILE A 99 -13.93 -0.38 0.41
C ILE A 99 -14.73 0.60 1.27
N ASP A 100 -15.18 1.72 0.70
CA ASP A 100 -15.94 2.73 1.44
C ASP A 100 -17.26 2.21 2.00
N LYS A 101 -18.01 1.43 1.20
CA LYS A 101 -19.26 0.78 1.63
C LYS A 101 -19.02 -0.13 2.84
N LYS A 102 -17.89 -0.85 2.88
CA LYS A 102 -17.52 -1.74 3.99
C LYS A 102 -17.09 -1.01 5.26
N LEU A 103 -16.68 0.25 5.15
CA LEU A 103 -16.21 1.07 6.27
C LEU A 103 -17.25 2.09 6.76
N THR A 104 -18.53 1.92 6.39
CA THR A 104 -19.64 2.80 6.77
C THR A 104 -19.77 2.98 8.30
N ASN A 105 -20.26 4.16 8.72
CA ASN A 105 -20.44 4.63 10.10
C ASN A 105 -19.19 5.06 10.90
N ASN A 106 -18.12 5.57 10.26
CA ASN A 106 -16.95 6.17 10.91
C ASN A 106 -16.19 5.29 11.92
N GLY A 107 -16.61 4.04 12.15
CA GLY A 107 -16.01 3.11 13.09
C GLY A 107 -14.91 2.23 12.48
N GLY A 108 -14.66 2.34 11.17
CA GLY A 108 -13.67 1.55 10.44
C GLY A 108 -12.74 2.32 9.51
N ARG A 109 -13.02 3.61 9.21
CA ARG A 109 -12.12 4.45 8.40
C ARG A 109 -10.91 4.88 9.23
N THR A 110 -9.71 4.61 8.70
CA THR A 110 -8.44 4.94 9.33
C THR A 110 -7.51 5.55 8.28
N ASP A 111 -6.58 6.41 8.68
CA ASP A 111 -5.60 6.98 7.73
C ASP A 111 -4.82 5.88 7.00
N LEU A 112 -4.58 4.75 7.66
CA LEU A 112 -3.93 3.59 7.05
C LEU A 112 -4.79 2.93 5.97
N GLY A 113 -6.08 2.71 6.24
CA GLY A 113 -7.01 2.17 5.25
C GLY A 113 -7.13 3.07 4.02
N GLU A 114 -7.18 4.38 4.22
CA GLU A 114 -7.16 5.38 3.14
C GLU A 114 -5.85 5.32 2.34
N MET A 115 -4.70 5.29 3.03
CA MET A 115 -3.39 5.14 2.37
C MET A 115 -3.28 3.83 1.59
N ALA A 116 -3.87 2.74 2.10
CA ALA A 116 -3.93 1.45 1.41
C ALA A 116 -4.79 1.53 0.15
N GLN A 117 -5.99 2.08 0.23
CA GLN A 117 -6.86 2.28 -0.92
C GLN A 117 -6.17 3.12 -2.00
N ILE A 118 -5.57 4.26 -1.63
CA ILE A 118 -4.84 5.12 -2.58
C ILE A 118 -3.64 4.37 -3.18
N ALA A 119 -2.85 3.66 -2.37
CA ALA A 119 -1.72 2.88 -2.87
C ALA A 119 -2.15 1.80 -3.85
N ALA A 120 -3.25 1.09 -3.57
CA ALA A 120 -3.81 0.07 -4.45
C ALA A 120 -4.28 0.66 -5.78
N SER A 121 -5.03 1.78 -5.74
CA SER A 121 -5.51 2.47 -6.94
C SER A 121 -4.36 2.96 -7.82
N GLU A 122 -3.30 3.50 -7.23
CA GLU A 122 -2.09 3.89 -7.97
C GLU A 122 -1.35 2.70 -8.57
N THR A 123 -1.23 1.58 -7.84
CA THR A 123 -0.62 0.36 -8.36
C THR A 123 -1.42 -0.20 -9.53
N MET A 124 -2.73 -0.29 -9.41
CA MET A 124 -3.60 -0.76 -10.49
C MET A 124 -3.51 0.15 -11.71
N ALA A 125 -3.62 1.46 -11.53
CA ALA A 125 -3.52 2.43 -12.62
C ALA A 125 -2.18 2.33 -13.35
N GLN A 126 -1.07 2.15 -12.61
CA GLN A 126 0.25 1.99 -13.22
C GLN A 126 0.40 0.64 -13.91
N THR A 127 0.10 -0.46 -13.21
CA THR A 127 0.37 -1.83 -13.69
C THR A 127 -0.56 -2.21 -14.83
N ILE A 128 -1.84 -1.87 -14.75
CA ILE A 128 -2.82 -2.18 -15.80
C ILE A 128 -2.76 -1.14 -16.90
N GLY A 129 -2.74 0.16 -16.56
CA GLY A 129 -2.70 1.23 -17.56
C GLY A 129 -1.48 1.14 -18.49
N SER A 130 -0.30 0.76 -17.98
CA SER A 130 0.88 0.54 -18.83
C SER A 130 0.78 -0.68 -19.77
N ARG A 131 -0.09 -1.64 -19.45
CA ARG A 131 -0.31 -2.86 -20.26
C ARG A 131 -1.44 -2.71 -21.27
N THR A 132 -2.31 -1.73 -21.09
CA THR A 132 -3.49 -1.54 -21.93
C THR A 132 -3.38 -0.34 -22.88
N GLN A 133 -2.24 0.36 -22.91
CA GLN A 133 -1.97 1.43 -23.87
C GLN A 133 -1.79 0.86 -25.28
N GLY A 134 -2.88 0.84 -26.05
CA GLY A 134 -2.90 0.51 -27.48
C GLY A 134 -3.15 1.74 -28.36
N LEU A 135 -2.72 1.68 -29.62
CA LEU A 135 -2.92 2.75 -30.62
C LEU A 135 -4.41 3.04 -30.93
N PHE A 136 -5.30 2.09 -30.63
CA PHE A 136 -6.74 2.16 -30.96
C PHE A 136 -7.63 2.29 -29.72
N GLY A 137 -7.05 2.66 -28.58
CA GLY A 137 -7.74 2.69 -27.29
C GLY A 137 -7.60 1.39 -26.50
N THR A 138 -8.26 1.33 -25.35
CA THR A 138 -8.26 0.19 -24.42
C THR A 138 -9.65 -0.44 -24.40
N THR A 139 -9.76 -1.73 -24.72
CA THR A 139 -11.01 -2.49 -24.61
C THR A 139 -11.16 -3.13 -23.23
N SER A 140 -12.38 -3.55 -22.88
CA SER A 140 -12.63 -4.35 -21.66
C SER A 140 -11.85 -5.67 -21.67
N ASP A 141 -11.66 -6.28 -22.84
CA ASP A 141 -10.88 -7.53 -22.98
C ASP A 141 -9.39 -7.30 -22.71
N ASP A 142 -8.82 -6.16 -23.14
CA ASP A 142 -7.44 -5.80 -22.80
C ASP A 142 -7.25 -5.63 -21.29
N VAL A 143 -8.24 -5.01 -20.62
CA VAL A 143 -8.24 -4.83 -19.16
C VAL A 143 -8.33 -6.19 -18.46
N LYS A 144 -9.26 -7.05 -18.90
CA LYS A 144 -9.41 -8.42 -18.40
C LYS A 144 -8.11 -9.22 -18.56
N ASP A 145 -7.50 -9.22 -19.74
CA ASP A 145 -6.25 -9.92 -20.01
C ASP A 145 -5.10 -9.39 -19.13
N ALA A 146 -5.00 -8.07 -18.98
CA ALA A 146 -4.00 -7.45 -18.11
C ALA A 146 -4.13 -7.88 -16.64
N PHE A 147 -5.36 -7.95 -16.10
CA PHE A 147 -5.61 -8.47 -14.75
C PHE A 147 -5.37 -9.99 -14.66
N SER A 148 -5.78 -10.77 -15.65
CA SER A 148 -5.62 -12.23 -15.68
C SER A 148 -4.14 -12.65 -15.63
N LYS A 149 -3.26 -11.87 -16.29
CA LYS A 149 -1.80 -12.06 -16.22
C LYS A 149 -1.23 -11.90 -14.81
N LEU A 150 -1.88 -11.13 -13.93
CA LEU A 150 -1.48 -11.00 -12.53
C LEU A 150 -1.72 -12.26 -11.71
N ALA A 151 -2.56 -13.20 -12.16
CA ALA A 151 -2.88 -14.42 -11.41
C ALA A 151 -1.74 -15.47 -11.38
N THR A 152 -0.56 -15.14 -11.92
CA THR A 152 0.63 -15.99 -11.86
C THR A 152 1.50 -15.62 -10.66
N ASN A 153 2.22 -16.58 -10.10
CA ASN A 153 3.12 -16.37 -8.95
C ASN A 153 4.05 -15.16 -9.17
N LYS A 154 4.77 -15.12 -10.28
CA LYS A 154 5.71 -14.02 -10.61
C LYS A 154 5.02 -12.65 -10.78
N GLN A 155 3.88 -12.60 -11.47
CA GLN A 155 3.24 -11.31 -11.73
C GLN A 155 2.53 -10.77 -10.49
N PHE A 156 1.91 -11.65 -9.70
CA PHE A 156 1.34 -11.27 -8.42
C PHE A 156 2.41 -10.75 -7.47
N SER A 157 3.61 -11.36 -7.44
CA SER A 157 4.66 -10.94 -6.52
C SER A 157 5.21 -9.55 -6.83
N ILE A 158 5.39 -9.22 -8.11
CA ILE A 158 5.76 -7.88 -8.56
C ILE A 158 4.65 -6.86 -8.22
N PHE A 159 3.40 -7.21 -8.50
CA PHE A 159 2.24 -6.35 -8.21
C PHE A 159 2.09 -6.07 -6.70
N ALA A 160 2.20 -7.11 -5.88
CA ALA A 160 2.17 -6.98 -4.42
C ALA A 160 3.33 -6.13 -3.91
N ARG A 161 4.55 -6.33 -4.43
CA ARG A 161 5.71 -5.50 -4.11
C ARG A 161 5.43 -4.02 -4.40
N ASP A 162 4.92 -3.69 -5.59
CA ASP A 162 4.65 -2.30 -5.97
C ASP A 162 3.58 -1.65 -5.08
N PHE A 163 2.52 -2.39 -4.73
CA PHE A 163 1.53 -1.97 -3.74
C PHE A 163 2.16 -1.66 -2.37
N PHE A 164 2.93 -2.60 -1.81
CA PHE A 164 3.53 -2.40 -0.50
C PHE A 164 4.61 -1.32 -0.50
N ALA A 165 5.34 -1.11 -1.60
CA ALA A 165 6.26 0.01 -1.76
C ALA A 165 5.53 1.35 -1.63
N ARG A 166 4.39 1.50 -2.32
CA ARG A 166 3.57 2.71 -2.28
C ARG A 166 2.93 2.92 -0.91
N LEU A 167 2.37 1.86 -0.32
CA LEU A 167 1.80 1.90 1.01
C LEU A 167 2.84 2.33 2.05
N THR A 168 4.01 1.71 2.02
CA THR A 168 5.12 2.05 2.94
C THR A 168 5.54 3.50 2.78
N ASN A 169 5.73 3.98 1.54
CA ASN A 169 6.08 5.37 1.27
C ASN A 169 5.03 6.34 1.80
N LYS A 170 3.73 6.04 1.62
CA LYS A 170 2.64 6.87 2.15
C LYS A 170 2.64 6.89 3.67
N CYS A 171 2.78 5.73 4.33
CA CYS A 171 2.86 5.64 5.78
C CYS A 171 4.04 6.45 6.34
N LEU A 172 5.24 6.27 5.78
CA LEU A 172 6.43 7.02 6.20
C LEU A 172 6.26 8.52 5.94
N GLY A 173 5.76 8.91 4.76
CA GLY A 173 5.49 10.30 4.41
C GLY A 173 4.50 10.97 5.35
N TYR A 174 3.40 10.28 5.67
CA TYR A 174 2.41 10.74 6.65
C TYR A 174 3.05 10.99 8.01
N PHE A 175 3.84 10.02 8.49
CA PHE A 175 4.51 10.12 9.79
C PHE A 175 5.57 11.23 9.84
N VAL A 176 6.36 11.41 8.78
CA VAL A 176 7.34 12.50 8.67
C VAL A 176 6.64 13.86 8.64
N ALA A 177 5.59 14.00 7.82
CA ALA A 177 4.83 15.24 7.71
C ALA A 177 4.17 15.64 9.04
N LYS A 178 3.62 14.66 9.76
CA LYS A 178 3.05 14.88 11.09
C LYS A 178 4.15 15.22 12.10
N GLY A 179 5.27 14.48 12.04
CA GLY A 179 6.42 14.57 12.94
C GLY A 179 6.96 15.97 13.01
N VAL A 180 6.88 16.69 11.90
CA VAL A 180 7.41 18.03 11.84
C VAL A 180 6.51 18.95 11.02
N SER A 181 5.60 19.57 11.74
CA SER A 181 4.57 20.46 11.17
C SER A 181 5.12 21.77 10.59
N HIS A 182 6.45 21.98 10.57
CA HIS A 182 7.10 23.24 10.17
C HIS A 182 8.52 23.01 9.60
N HIS A 183 8.67 22.56 8.36
CA HIS A 183 10.00 22.19 7.80
C HIS A 183 10.57 23.10 6.72
N LEU A 184 9.83 24.15 6.36
CA LEU A 184 10.20 25.06 5.28
C LEU A 184 10.50 26.44 5.87
N GLY A 185 11.67 26.99 5.54
CA GLY A 185 12.11 28.31 5.99
C GLY A 185 13.60 28.37 6.32
N GLU A 186 14.15 29.58 6.42
CA GLU A 186 15.53 29.79 6.87
C GLU A 186 15.73 29.22 8.28
N GLY A 187 16.81 28.44 8.49
CA GLY A 187 17.08 27.74 9.75
C GLY A 187 16.24 26.48 10.01
N ARG A 188 15.48 25.98 9.03
CA ARG A 188 14.72 24.71 9.10
C ARG A 188 15.40 23.61 8.27
N ARG A 189 14.94 22.35 8.43
CA ARG A 189 15.42 21.14 7.71
C ARG A 189 15.58 21.37 6.21
N PHE A 190 14.51 21.83 5.55
CA PHE A 190 14.49 22.05 4.12
C PHE A 190 14.54 23.55 3.88
N ARG A 191 15.70 24.02 3.45
CA ARG A 191 15.88 25.43 3.08
C ARG A 191 15.09 25.77 1.83
N THR A 192 14.84 24.79 0.96
CA THR A 192 14.13 24.96 -0.32
C THR A 192 13.20 23.79 -0.63
N LEU A 193 12.24 24.02 -1.53
CA LEU A 193 11.37 22.96 -2.08
C LEU A 193 12.15 21.86 -2.81
N ALA A 194 13.33 22.18 -3.38
CA ALA A 194 14.17 21.21 -4.06
C ALA A 194 14.73 20.16 -3.08
N GLN A 195 15.23 20.58 -1.92
CA GLN A 195 15.73 19.67 -0.89
C GLN A 195 14.61 18.78 -0.31
N GLN A 196 13.40 19.33 -0.16
CA GLN A 196 12.23 18.54 0.22
C GLN A 196 11.88 17.50 -0.87
N GLY A 197 12.00 17.88 -2.15
CA GLY A 197 11.82 16.98 -3.29
C GLY A 197 12.83 15.82 -3.29
N GLU A 198 14.11 16.12 -3.08
CA GLU A 198 15.19 15.11 -2.98
C GLU A 198 14.93 14.11 -1.85
N PHE A 199 14.54 14.59 -0.67
CA PHE A 199 14.17 13.72 0.45
C PHE A 199 12.98 12.83 0.11
N THR A 200 11.95 13.39 -0.54
CA THR A 200 10.77 12.62 -0.96
C THR A 200 11.14 11.53 -1.98
N VAL A 201 12.05 11.83 -2.91
CA VAL A 201 12.57 10.86 -3.89
C VAL A 201 13.34 9.74 -3.19
N ALA A 202 14.22 10.09 -2.25
CA ALA A 202 14.99 9.11 -1.48
C ALA A 202 14.09 8.21 -0.62
N LEU A 203 13.07 8.78 0.04
CA LEU A 203 12.12 8.01 0.86
C LEU A 203 11.33 7.00 0.01
N ARG A 204 10.95 7.41 -1.20
CA ARG A 204 10.29 6.55 -2.18
C ARG A 204 11.21 5.44 -2.67
N LEU A 205 12.48 5.74 -2.95
CA LEU A 205 13.47 4.74 -3.35
C LEU A 205 13.65 3.68 -2.25
N HIS A 206 13.89 4.12 -1.02
CA HIS A 206 14.06 3.24 0.12
C HIS A 206 12.82 2.35 0.34
N SER A 207 11.62 2.91 0.27
CA SER A 207 10.37 2.13 0.37
C SER A 207 10.26 1.04 -0.72
N ARG A 208 10.75 1.33 -1.94
CA ARG A 208 10.77 0.38 -3.06
C ARG A 208 11.82 -0.71 -2.89
N GLU A 209 12.97 -0.39 -2.31
CA GLU A 209 14.02 -1.35 -2.01
C GLU A 209 13.56 -2.31 -0.92
N THR A 210 13.09 -1.79 0.21
CA THR A 210 12.53 -2.60 1.31
C THR A 210 11.42 -3.53 0.85
N SER A 211 10.51 -3.06 -0.02
CA SER A 211 9.41 -3.89 -0.50
C SER A 211 9.86 -5.16 -1.25
N LYS A 212 11.14 -5.30 -1.62
CA LYS A 212 11.68 -6.48 -2.29
C LYS A 212 11.39 -7.77 -1.52
N ILE A 213 11.40 -7.74 -0.18
CA ILE A 213 11.06 -8.89 0.66
C ILE A 213 9.65 -9.44 0.38
N ILE A 214 8.71 -8.59 -0.04
CA ILE A 214 7.35 -9.00 -0.38
C ILE A 214 7.35 -9.86 -1.65
N GLU A 215 8.19 -9.53 -2.63
CA GLU A 215 8.29 -10.25 -3.90
C GLU A 215 8.72 -11.71 -3.69
N GLU A 216 9.50 -11.99 -2.64
CA GLU A 216 10.06 -13.32 -2.36
C GLU A 216 9.00 -14.36 -1.97
N PHE A 217 7.90 -13.94 -1.34
CA PHE A 217 6.91 -14.89 -0.80
C PHE A 217 5.47 -14.67 -1.29
N SER A 218 5.12 -13.45 -1.71
CA SER A 218 3.71 -13.09 -1.99
C SER A 218 3.08 -13.90 -3.12
N GLY A 219 3.82 -14.17 -4.20
CA GLY A 219 3.33 -14.98 -5.30
C GLY A 219 3.12 -16.45 -4.93
N GLY A 220 4.05 -17.02 -4.15
CA GLY A 220 3.92 -18.38 -3.62
C GLY A 220 2.73 -18.49 -2.66
N TRP A 221 2.57 -17.51 -1.77
CA TRP A 221 1.40 -17.41 -0.89
C TRP A 221 0.09 -17.33 -1.68
N PHE A 222 0.00 -16.46 -2.69
CA PHE A 222 -1.21 -16.26 -3.49
C PHE A 222 -1.62 -17.55 -4.21
N SER A 223 -0.70 -18.16 -4.97
CA SER A 223 -1.01 -19.39 -5.73
C SER A 223 -1.34 -20.56 -4.81
N LYS A 224 -0.57 -20.77 -3.74
CA LYS A 224 -0.79 -21.86 -2.79
C LYS A 224 -2.12 -21.71 -2.06
N THR A 225 -2.40 -20.53 -1.51
CA THR A 225 -3.63 -20.28 -0.74
C THR A 225 -4.85 -20.44 -1.63
N ASN A 226 -4.82 -19.89 -2.84
CA ASN A 226 -5.93 -20.02 -3.78
C ASN A 226 -6.21 -21.50 -4.14
N TRP A 227 -5.16 -22.29 -4.38
CA TRP A 227 -5.31 -23.71 -4.73
C TRP A 227 -5.78 -24.57 -3.55
N GLU A 228 -5.15 -24.46 -2.38
CA GLU A 228 -5.48 -25.30 -1.22
C GLU A 228 -6.87 -25.00 -0.66
N LYS A 229 -7.29 -23.72 -0.68
CA LYS A 229 -8.54 -23.26 -0.05
C LYS A 229 -9.66 -22.97 -1.03
N LYS A 230 -9.43 -23.20 -2.34
CA LYS A 230 -10.39 -22.91 -3.42
C LYS A 230 -10.86 -21.46 -3.42
N GLY A 231 -9.91 -20.53 -3.23
CA GLY A 231 -10.17 -19.10 -3.08
C GLY A 231 -9.41 -18.50 -1.90
N ILE A 232 -9.33 -17.17 -1.88
CA ILE A 232 -8.65 -16.42 -0.81
C ILE A 232 -9.72 -15.68 0.00
N SER A 233 -9.82 -16.00 1.29
CA SER A 233 -10.75 -15.33 2.20
C SER A 233 -10.15 -14.04 2.77
N ARG A 234 -11.00 -13.18 3.35
CA ARG A 234 -10.54 -12.00 4.11
C ARG A 234 -9.65 -12.36 5.30
N LYS A 235 -9.88 -13.52 5.93
CA LYS A 235 -9.03 -14.03 7.01
C LYS A 235 -7.62 -14.36 6.51
N ASP A 236 -7.53 -14.92 5.30
CA ASP A 236 -6.24 -15.21 4.66
C ASP A 236 -5.52 -13.90 4.29
N ALA A 237 -6.25 -12.93 3.73
CA ALA A 237 -5.71 -11.60 3.44
C ALA A 237 -5.21 -10.88 4.71
N ALA A 238 -5.92 -10.99 5.83
CA ALA A 238 -5.48 -10.45 7.12
C ALA A 238 -4.19 -11.11 7.62
N GLY A 239 -4.10 -12.44 7.54
CA GLY A 239 -2.88 -13.17 7.88
C GLY A 239 -1.69 -12.78 7.00
N PHE A 240 -1.91 -12.61 5.70
CA PHE A 240 -0.89 -12.13 4.77
C PHE A 240 -0.45 -10.70 5.06
N SER A 241 -1.41 -9.80 5.31
CA SER A 241 -1.14 -8.42 5.70
C SER A 241 -0.24 -8.36 6.94
N HIS A 242 -0.56 -9.15 7.97
CA HIS A 242 0.24 -9.24 9.18
C HIS A 242 1.69 -9.64 8.91
N VAL A 243 1.89 -10.71 8.14
CA VAL A 243 3.23 -11.21 7.81
C VAL A 243 4.00 -10.20 6.94
N ALA A 244 3.34 -9.62 5.93
CA ALA A 244 3.93 -8.64 5.03
C ALA A 244 4.41 -7.38 5.78
N MET A 245 3.56 -6.82 6.63
CA MET A 245 3.89 -5.62 7.41
C MET A 245 5.03 -5.89 8.40
N ASN A 246 5.04 -7.04 9.08
CA ASN A 246 6.13 -7.41 9.98
C ASN A 246 7.46 -7.56 9.23
N LYS A 247 7.45 -8.17 8.04
CA LYS A 247 8.65 -8.29 7.20
C LYS A 247 9.17 -6.94 6.73
N ILE A 248 8.29 -6.06 6.25
CA ILE A 248 8.67 -4.68 5.85
C ILE A 248 9.29 -3.92 7.03
N VAL A 249 8.70 -4.00 8.22
CA VAL A 249 9.24 -3.35 9.42
C VAL A 249 10.61 -3.92 9.80
N ALA A 250 10.83 -5.22 9.64
CA ALA A 250 12.13 -5.85 9.89
C ALA A 250 13.19 -5.37 8.87
N GLU A 251 12.89 -5.41 7.58
CA GLU A 251 13.80 -4.96 6.51
C GLU A 251 14.19 -3.49 6.67
N LEU A 252 13.24 -2.61 7.02
CA LEU A 252 13.55 -1.20 7.26
C LEU A 252 14.48 -1.00 8.45
N LYS A 253 14.43 -1.87 9.46
CA LYS A 253 15.33 -1.82 10.62
C LYS A 253 16.73 -2.34 10.26
N GLU A 254 16.83 -3.35 9.39
CA GLU A 254 18.11 -3.89 8.95
C GLU A 254 18.84 -2.95 7.99
N GLY A 255 18.14 -2.37 7.00
CA GLY A 255 18.73 -1.39 6.08
C GLY A 255 19.32 -0.16 6.80
N ALA A 256 18.79 0.17 7.97
CA ALA A 256 19.33 1.22 8.85
C ALA A 256 20.73 0.96 9.38
N GLN A 257 21.03 -0.31 9.66
CA GLN A 257 22.26 -0.73 10.33
C GLN A 257 23.42 -0.84 9.33
N ALA A 258 23.12 -1.03 8.04
CA ALA A 258 24.10 -1.08 6.97
C ALA A 258 24.62 0.31 6.54
N ASP A 259 23.86 1.37 6.82
CA ASP A 259 24.16 2.77 6.46
C ASP A 259 24.86 3.57 7.58
N VAL A 260 25.36 2.90 8.65
CA VAL A 260 26.08 3.50 9.80
C VAL A 260 27.55 3.11 9.79
#